data_AF-A0A7S1PVC7-F1
#
_entry.id   AF-A0A7S1PVC7-F1
#
_cell.length_a   1.000
_cell.length_b   1.000
_cell.length_c   1.000
_cell.angle_alpha   90.00
_cell.angle_beta   90.00
_cell.angle_gamma   90.00
#
_symmetry.space_group_name_H-M   'P 1'
#
loop_
_entity.id
_entity.type
_entity.pdbx_description
1 polymer ?
#
loop_
_entity_poly.entity_id
_entity_poly.type
_entity_poly.pdbx_seq_one_letter_code
_entity_poly.pdbx_strand_id
1 'polypeptide(L)'
;YRYPAWVYGLSKFVTESTAQFPLAVVYGAIMGGMIGIPGDNIGKLILTALLQGTAAESFGFVVSTLAHPALAVGVITPVIAFVMMMVGTSLASGHGPTAPVFDALKYLAFLRNGYAALAVDILPLVKGPCSTPGFCFFNDADEALRFYDLDGTSVGREWALLVMWALVFRVAAGVSLTAMGWDQRVSYDVVQHRRAPAIAEHDNGDDDAQREMKAKEAFAVAVTASRRAVAYNPEPAAMDLQWRVEFRVRPTFGEGSDAPRTILHDMEGRAFAGRTLAIMGGSGAGKSTLLEALSLRLPPPNVFTETQRDTCVDLRVHRATEPSENNNDDLPKAPVTVSDVGAEARALIAFVHQFTAFIDGLSTREVVEYAAAFAAAGDATEQRALVDSLLEELGLSHAADVPATLLSGSQRKRLAVAAALAERRPILMLDEPTSGLDPRSALQLLTLLHDLARTKRITVMYTLHQPGD
;
A
#
# COMPACT_ATOMS: atom_id res chain seq x y z
N TYR A 1 8.11 2.14 -0.85
CA TYR A 1 7.35 1.86 0.39
C TYR A 1 8.32 1.80 1.56
N ARG A 2 8.20 2.73 2.53
CA ARG A 2 9.21 3.06 3.56
C ARG A 2 8.94 2.47 4.95
N TYR A 3 7.75 1.88 5.19
CA TYR A 3 7.33 1.48 6.53
C TYR A 3 7.34 -0.04 6.72
N PRO A 4 7.68 -0.52 7.92
CA PRO A 4 7.60 -1.92 8.26
C PRO A 4 6.13 -2.38 8.29
N ALA A 5 5.94 -3.66 7.99
CA ALA A 5 4.64 -4.34 7.94
C ALA A 5 3.71 -4.03 9.12
N TRP A 6 4.27 -3.89 10.32
CA TRP A 6 3.51 -3.64 11.55
C TRP A 6 2.87 -2.24 11.59
N VAL A 7 3.50 -1.22 10.99
CA VAL A 7 2.93 0.15 10.93
C VAL A 7 1.66 0.14 10.07
N TYR A 8 1.69 -0.57 8.95
CA TYR A 8 0.50 -0.76 8.12
C TYR A 8 -0.58 -1.52 8.88
N GLY A 9 -0.22 -2.63 9.55
CA GLY A 9 -1.18 -3.41 10.32
C GLY A 9 -1.85 -2.61 11.44
N LEU A 10 -1.09 -1.76 12.13
CA LEU A 10 -1.61 -0.88 13.17
C LEU A 10 -2.50 0.23 12.59
N SER A 11 -2.04 0.91 11.53
CA SER A 11 -2.84 1.95 10.86
C SER A 11 -4.17 1.40 10.39
N LYS A 12 -4.15 0.21 9.76
CA LYS A 12 -5.35 -0.47 9.29
C LYS A 12 -6.31 -0.77 10.44
N PHE A 13 -5.81 -1.31 11.55
CA PHE A 13 -6.62 -1.58 12.73
C PHE A 13 -7.30 -0.31 13.28
N VAL A 14 -6.56 0.79 13.40
CA VAL A 14 -7.11 2.05 13.93
C VAL A 14 -8.22 2.58 13.01
N THR A 15 -8.00 2.54 11.70
CA THR A 15 -9.01 2.97 10.72
C THR A 15 -10.27 2.10 10.76
N GLU A 16 -10.11 0.77 10.77
CA GLU A 16 -11.24 -0.18 10.84
C GLU A 16 -12.04 -0.02 12.14
N SER A 17 -11.35 0.06 13.28
CA SER A 17 -11.99 0.20 14.61
C SER A 17 -12.82 1.47 14.73
N THR A 18 -12.37 2.56 14.10
CA THR A 18 -13.06 3.85 14.13
C THR A 18 -14.41 3.77 13.42
N ALA A 19 -14.49 3.01 12.32
CA ALA A 19 -15.74 2.78 11.61
C ALA A 19 -16.65 1.75 12.32
N GLN A 20 -16.05 0.78 13.01
CA GLN A 20 -16.77 -0.31 13.66
C GLN A 20 -17.56 0.16 14.90
N PHE A 21 -17.02 1.09 15.68
CA PHE A 21 -17.61 1.52 16.95
C PHE A 21 -19.03 2.13 16.78
N PRO A 22 -19.26 3.12 15.88
CA PRO A 22 -20.61 3.64 15.64
C PRO A 22 -21.60 2.57 15.19
N LEU A 23 -21.16 1.63 14.33
CA LEU A 23 -22.01 0.55 13.83
C LEU A 23 -22.45 -0.38 14.96
N ALA A 24 -21.55 -0.74 15.88
CA ALA A 24 -21.87 -1.58 17.04
C ALA A 24 -22.86 -0.90 17.99
N VAL A 25 -22.73 0.42 18.19
CA VAL A 25 -23.66 1.21 19.01
C VAL A 25 -25.05 1.25 18.37
N VAL A 26 -25.15 1.52 17.07
CA VAL A 26 -26.42 1.53 16.34
C VAL A 26 -27.07 0.14 16.37
N TYR A 27 -26.29 -0.92 16.14
CA TYR A 27 -26.75 -2.31 16.24
C TYR A 27 -27.32 -2.61 17.63
N GLY A 28 -26.58 -2.28 18.69
CA GLY A 28 -27.00 -2.53 20.07
C GLY A 28 -28.27 -1.75 20.45
N ALA A 29 -28.41 -0.51 19.99
CA ALA A 29 -29.61 0.29 20.24
C ALA A 29 -30.85 -0.28 19.54
N ILE A 30 -30.74 -0.66 18.27
CA ILE A 30 -31.84 -1.23 17.49
C ILE A 30 -32.23 -2.61 18.04
N MET A 31 -31.25 -3.51 18.16
CA MET A 31 -31.50 -4.88 18.61
C MET A 31 -31.93 -4.94 20.07
N GLY A 32 -31.34 -4.10 20.93
CA GLY A 32 -31.76 -3.97 22.33
C GLY A 32 -33.23 -3.57 22.45
N GLY A 33 -33.67 -2.60 21.64
CA GLY A 33 -35.08 -2.19 21.55
C GLY A 33 -36.01 -3.27 20.99
N MET A 34 -35.60 -3.99 19.95
CA MET A 34 -36.40 -5.06 19.34
C MET A 34 -36.57 -6.29 20.23
N ILE A 35 -35.51 -6.69 20.94
CA ILE A 35 -35.52 -7.87 21.83
C ILE A 35 -36.16 -7.54 23.19
N GLY A 36 -36.26 -6.25 23.56
CA GLY A 36 -36.79 -5.81 24.85
C GLY A 36 -35.79 -5.99 26.00
N ILE A 37 -34.49 -5.85 25.71
CA ILE A 37 -33.43 -6.03 26.70
C ILE A 37 -33.43 -4.83 27.68
N PRO A 38 -33.37 -5.06 29.00
CA PRO A 38 -33.25 -3.98 29.98
C PRO A 38 -32.05 -3.07 29.67
N GLY A 39 -32.22 -1.76 29.83
CA GLY A 39 -31.23 -0.74 29.45
C GLY A 39 -29.81 -1.00 29.96
N ASP A 40 -29.68 -1.56 31.16
CA ASP A 40 -28.40 -1.86 31.80
C ASP A 40 -27.58 -2.95 31.08
N ASN A 41 -28.22 -3.79 30.26
CA ASN A 41 -27.56 -4.87 29.51
C ASN A 41 -27.27 -4.51 28.04
N ILE A 42 -27.75 -3.35 27.55
CA ILE A 42 -27.44 -2.88 26.18
C ILE A 42 -25.94 -2.67 26.00
N GLY A 43 -25.23 -2.21 27.04
CA GLY A 43 -23.77 -2.05 26.99
C GLY A 43 -23.02 -3.36 26.72
N LYS A 44 -23.50 -4.48 27.28
CA LYS A 44 -22.90 -5.80 27.04
C LYS A 44 -23.17 -6.32 25.64
N LEU A 45 -24.36 -6.04 25.08
CA LEU A 45 -24.70 -6.34 23.68
C LEU A 45 -23.78 -5.58 22.72
N ILE A 46 -23.60 -4.27 22.95
CA ILE A 46 -22.68 -3.43 22.16
C ILE A 46 -21.25 -3.96 22.25
N LEU A 47 -20.77 -4.27 23.46
CA LEU A 47 -19.42 -4.79 23.66
C LEU A 47 -19.21 -6.15 22.98
N THR A 48 -20.20 -7.04 23.05
CA THR A 48 -20.14 -8.34 22.38
C THR A 48 -20.08 -8.17 20.86
N ALA A 49 -20.90 -7.28 20.29
CA ALA A 49 -20.88 -6.97 18.86
C ALA A 49 -19.54 -6.34 18.42
N LEU A 50 -18.95 -5.48 19.26
CA LEU A 50 -17.64 -4.89 19.01
C LEU A 50 -16.54 -5.97 18.98
N LEU A 51 -16.46 -6.82 20.01
CA LEU A 51 -15.45 -7.87 20.09
C LEU A 51 -15.58 -8.89 18.95
N GLN A 52 -16.82 -9.27 18.60
CA GLN A 52 -17.09 -10.16 17.49
C GLN A 52 -16.69 -9.54 16.15
N GLY A 53 -17.02 -8.26 15.91
CA GLY A 53 -16.63 -7.57 14.68
C GLY A 53 -15.11 -7.42 14.55
N THR A 54 -14.39 -7.11 15.64
CA THR A 54 -12.93 -7.00 15.59
C THR A 54 -12.26 -8.34 15.29
N ALA A 55 -12.80 -9.45 15.80
CA ALA A 55 -12.34 -10.80 15.45
C ALA A 55 -12.62 -11.12 13.97
N ALA A 56 -13.80 -10.74 13.46
CA ALA A 56 -14.19 -10.94 12.06
C ALA A 56 -13.31 -10.14 11.08
N GLU A 57 -13.04 -8.87 11.38
CA GLU A 57 -12.13 -8.02 10.60
C GLU A 57 -10.72 -8.59 10.59
N SER A 58 -10.23 -9.04 11.74
CA SER A 58 -8.90 -9.67 11.84
C SER A 58 -8.81 -10.95 11.00
N PHE A 59 -9.87 -11.76 10.99
CA PHE A 59 -9.97 -12.94 10.12
C PHE A 59 -9.97 -12.55 8.62
N GLY A 60 -10.80 -11.58 8.23
CA GLY A 60 -10.83 -11.05 6.87
C GLY A 60 -9.48 -10.48 6.43
N PHE A 61 -8.74 -9.85 7.35
CA PHE A 61 -7.39 -9.38 7.09
C PHE A 61 -6.45 -10.55 6.76
N VAL A 62 -6.45 -11.63 7.54
CA VAL A 62 -5.66 -12.85 7.22
C VAL A 62 -6.00 -13.38 5.83
N VAL A 63 -7.29 -13.54 5.51
CA VAL A 63 -7.73 -14.03 4.20
C VAL A 63 -7.26 -13.10 3.08
N SER A 64 -7.33 -11.78 3.29
CA SER A 64 -6.81 -10.78 2.33
C SER A 64 -5.30 -10.89 2.14
N THR A 65 -4.58 -11.31 3.19
CA THR A 65 -3.16 -11.60 3.08
C THR A 65 -2.88 -12.97 2.46
N LEU A 66 -3.86 -13.82 2.16
CA LEU A 66 -3.61 -15.15 1.57
C LEU A 66 -4.19 -15.27 0.15
N ALA A 67 -5.26 -14.56 -0.16
CA ALA A 67 -5.89 -14.58 -1.48
C ALA A 67 -5.25 -13.57 -2.44
N HIS A 68 -5.18 -13.94 -3.73
CA HIS A 68 -4.48 -13.16 -4.76
C HIS A 68 -5.36 -12.11 -5.48
N PRO A 69 -6.66 -12.34 -5.77
CA PRO A 69 -7.56 -11.28 -6.24
C PRO A 69 -8.39 -10.67 -5.09
N ALA A 70 -8.58 -9.35 -5.10
CA ALA A 70 -9.53 -8.66 -4.21
C ALA A 70 -10.96 -9.24 -4.31
N LEU A 71 -11.37 -9.63 -5.54
CA LEU A 71 -12.63 -10.33 -5.81
C LEU A 71 -12.73 -11.68 -5.11
N ALA A 72 -11.62 -12.42 -4.98
CA ALA A 72 -11.62 -13.70 -4.29
C ALA A 72 -11.82 -13.53 -2.79
N VAL A 73 -11.27 -12.47 -2.18
CA VAL A 73 -11.48 -12.16 -0.75
C VAL A 73 -12.96 -11.93 -0.46
N GLY A 74 -13.65 -11.18 -1.33
CA GLY A 74 -15.08 -10.88 -1.20
C GLY A 74 -16.00 -12.11 -1.27
N VAL A 75 -15.59 -13.18 -1.95
CA VAL A 75 -16.39 -14.42 -2.08
C VAL A 75 -15.95 -15.49 -1.08
N ILE A 76 -14.64 -15.67 -0.89
CA ILE A 76 -14.07 -16.72 -0.05
C ILE A 76 -14.35 -16.44 1.43
N THR A 77 -14.21 -15.18 1.88
CA THR A 77 -14.36 -14.84 3.30
C THR A 77 -15.76 -15.15 3.82
N PRO A 78 -16.87 -14.75 3.15
CA PRO A 78 -18.22 -15.11 3.58
C PRO A 78 -18.47 -16.61 3.57
N VAL A 79 -17.94 -17.35 2.59
CA VAL A 79 -18.12 -18.81 2.51
C VAL A 79 -17.42 -19.51 3.67
N ILE A 80 -16.16 -19.16 3.97
CA ILE A 80 -15.45 -19.74 5.11
C ILE A 80 -16.13 -19.34 6.42
N ALA A 81 -16.52 -18.08 6.59
CA ALA A 81 -17.24 -17.61 7.76
C ALA A 81 -18.56 -18.37 7.96
N PHE A 82 -19.33 -18.61 6.89
CA PHE A 82 -20.56 -19.38 6.93
C PHE A 82 -20.33 -20.84 7.34
N VAL A 83 -19.30 -21.49 6.80
CA VAL A 83 -18.93 -22.86 7.18
C VAL A 83 -18.51 -22.90 8.65
N MET A 84 -17.70 -21.94 9.13
CA MET A 84 -17.32 -21.85 10.54
C MET A 84 -18.54 -21.66 11.46
N MET A 85 -19.52 -20.86 11.04
CA MET A 85 -20.78 -20.70 11.77
C MET A 85 -21.57 -22.00 11.84
N MET A 86 -21.76 -22.69 10.70
CA MET A 86 -22.48 -23.96 10.61
C MET A 86 -21.84 -25.06 11.45
N VAL A 87 -20.51 -25.17 11.41
CA VAL A 87 -19.77 -26.13 12.24
C VAL A 87 -19.95 -25.79 13.72
N GLY A 88 -19.89 -24.52 14.10
CA GLY A 88 -20.06 -24.07 15.49
C GLY A 88 -21.47 -24.30 16.06
N THR A 89 -22.52 -24.17 15.25
CA THR A 89 -23.93 -24.30 15.69
C THR A 89 -24.51 -25.71 15.48
N SER A 90 -24.15 -26.40 14.40
CA SER A 90 -24.66 -27.74 14.08
C SER A 90 -23.99 -28.85 14.87
N LEU A 91 -22.73 -28.67 15.32
CA LEU A 91 -22.09 -29.60 16.25
C LEU A 91 -22.60 -29.44 17.69
N ALA A 92 -23.31 -28.36 17.97
CA ALA A 92 -23.93 -28.11 19.28
C ALA A 92 -25.31 -28.76 19.39
N SER A 93 -26.02 -29.01 18.28
CA SER A 93 -27.35 -29.63 18.30
C SER A 93 -27.26 -31.16 18.38
N GLY A 94 -27.34 -31.73 19.59
CA GLY A 94 -27.47 -33.19 19.75
C GLY A 94 -27.07 -33.71 21.13
N HIS A 95 -27.80 -34.72 21.63
CA HIS A 95 -27.59 -35.33 22.95
C HIS A 95 -26.49 -36.43 22.97
N GLY A 96 -25.37 -36.26 22.24
CA GLY A 96 -24.37 -37.31 22.08
C GLY A 96 -22.93 -36.83 22.31
N PRO A 97 -22.06 -37.65 22.92
CA PRO A 97 -20.63 -37.33 23.04
C PRO A 97 -20.00 -37.26 21.65
N THR A 98 -19.52 -36.07 21.28
CA THR A 98 -18.75 -35.84 20.07
C THR A 98 -17.31 -36.32 20.24
N ALA A 99 -16.61 -36.65 19.15
CA ALA A 99 -15.19 -36.97 19.25
C ALA A 99 -14.39 -35.72 19.69
N PRO A 100 -13.29 -35.87 20.44
CA PRO A 100 -12.55 -34.74 21.03
C PRO A 100 -12.08 -33.68 20.01
N VAL A 101 -11.82 -34.10 18.77
CA VAL A 101 -11.44 -33.21 17.67
C VAL A 101 -12.61 -32.32 17.24
N PHE A 102 -13.83 -32.87 17.17
CA PHE A 102 -15.02 -32.08 16.85
C PHE A 102 -15.38 -31.14 18.01
N ASP A 103 -15.18 -31.55 19.26
CA ASP A 103 -15.34 -30.66 20.42
C ASP A 103 -14.35 -29.49 20.41
N ALA A 104 -13.08 -29.75 20.06
CA ALA A 104 -12.09 -28.68 19.90
C ALA A 104 -12.44 -27.74 18.74
N LEU A 105 -12.97 -28.28 17.64
CA LEU A 105 -13.34 -27.51 16.45
C LEU A 105 -14.50 -26.52 16.73
N LYS A 106 -15.38 -26.82 17.69
CA LYS A 106 -16.44 -25.90 18.13
C LYS A 106 -15.89 -24.58 18.66
N TYR A 107 -14.74 -24.59 19.34
CA TYR A 107 -14.11 -23.37 19.90
C TYR A 107 -13.28 -22.58 18.89
N LEU A 108 -13.03 -23.18 17.72
CA LEU A 108 -12.30 -22.57 16.60
C LEU A 108 -13.15 -21.55 15.81
N ALA A 109 -14.47 -21.57 15.99
CA ALA A 109 -15.40 -20.65 15.34
C ALA A 109 -15.64 -19.41 16.21
N PHE A 110 -14.94 -18.29 15.94
CA PHE A 110 -15.16 -17.03 16.65
C PHE A 110 -16.63 -16.54 16.58
N LEU A 111 -17.36 -16.89 15.52
CA LEU A 111 -18.79 -16.61 15.39
C LEU A 111 -19.64 -17.36 16.43
N ARG A 112 -19.26 -18.58 16.84
CA ARG A 112 -19.91 -19.30 17.94
C ARG A 112 -19.70 -18.57 19.26
N ASN A 113 -18.48 -18.11 19.54
CA ASN A 113 -18.16 -17.43 20.81
C ASN A 113 -18.97 -16.14 20.97
N GLY A 114 -19.18 -15.39 19.88
CA GLY A 114 -20.08 -14.23 19.86
C GLY A 114 -21.54 -14.60 20.13
N TYR A 115 -22.06 -15.64 19.48
CA TYR A 115 -23.40 -16.16 19.74
C TYR A 115 -23.57 -16.68 21.17
N ALA A 116 -22.58 -17.41 21.71
CA ALA A 116 -22.56 -17.93 23.07
C ALA A 116 -22.61 -16.80 24.12
N ALA A 117 -21.81 -15.75 23.92
CA ALA A 117 -21.80 -14.58 24.80
C ALA A 117 -23.17 -13.89 24.85
N LEU A 118 -23.86 -13.80 23.71
CA LEU A 118 -25.23 -13.27 23.64
C LEU A 118 -26.24 -14.22 24.28
N ALA A 119 -26.17 -15.51 23.96
CA ALA A 119 -27.11 -16.52 24.42
C ALA A 119 -27.10 -16.66 25.94
N VAL A 120 -25.93 -16.72 26.57
CA VAL A 120 -25.80 -16.91 28.03
C VAL A 120 -26.35 -15.74 28.83
N ASP A 121 -26.26 -14.50 28.32
CA ASP A 121 -26.70 -13.30 29.03
C ASP A 121 -28.13 -12.88 28.67
N ILE A 122 -28.54 -13.06 27.41
CA ILE A 122 -29.84 -12.60 26.88
C ILE A 122 -30.95 -13.65 27.05
N LEU A 123 -30.68 -14.94 26.83
CA LEU A 123 -31.73 -15.98 26.94
C LEU A 123 -32.39 -16.02 28.33
N PRO A 124 -31.65 -15.87 29.44
CA PRO A 124 -32.27 -15.81 30.77
C PRO A 124 -33.14 -14.57 31.00
N LEU A 125 -32.92 -13.49 30.23
CA LEU A 125 -33.67 -12.22 30.35
C LEU A 125 -34.94 -12.19 29.49
N VAL A 126 -35.00 -12.99 28.42
CA VAL A 126 -36.06 -12.94 27.40
C VAL A 126 -37.23 -13.91 27.69
N LYS A 127 -37.08 -14.86 28.63
CA LYS A 127 -38.16 -15.77 29.02
C LYS A 127 -38.35 -15.85 30.53
N GLY A 128 -39.50 -15.37 31.00
CA GLY A 128 -40.16 -15.95 32.17
C GLY A 128 -40.75 -17.33 31.83
N PRO A 129 -41.18 -18.13 32.83
CA PRO A 129 -41.69 -19.49 32.62
C PRO A 129 -42.82 -19.49 31.59
N CYS A 130 -42.68 -20.33 30.56
CA CYS A 130 -43.59 -20.41 29.42
C CYS A 130 -44.92 -21.06 29.87
N SER A 131 -46.02 -20.31 29.84
CA SER A 131 -47.31 -20.75 30.41
C SER A 131 -48.27 -21.40 29.40
N THR A 132 -47.91 -21.48 28.12
CA THR A 132 -48.74 -22.04 27.04
C THR A 132 -48.19 -23.38 26.52
N PRO A 133 -48.77 -24.52 26.91
CA PRO A 133 -48.33 -25.82 26.44
C PRO A 133 -48.54 -25.97 24.92
N GLY A 134 -47.49 -26.36 24.19
CA GLY A 134 -47.52 -26.65 22.74
C GLY A 134 -46.78 -25.67 21.83
N PHE A 135 -46.42 -24.47 22.31
CA PHE A 135 -45.66 -23.47 21.55
C PHE A 135 -44.25 -23.19 22.10
N CYS A 136 -43.88 -23.84 23.20
CA CYS A 136 -42.59 -23.65 23.87
C CYS A 136 -41.62 -24.76 23.43
N PHE A 137 -40.55 -24.40 22.72
CA PHE A 137 -39.50 -25.35 22.31
C PHE A 137 -38.58 -25.76 23.48
N PHE A 138 -38.47 -24.93 24.51
CA PHE A 138 -37.75 -25.20 25.77
C PHE A 138 -38.60 -24.71 26.95
N ASN A 139 -38.58 -25.45 28.06
CA ASN A 139 -39.35 -25.14 29.27
C ASN A 139 -38.59 -24.19 30.21
N ASP A 140 -37.26 -24.19 30.15
CA ASP A 140 -36.37 -23.37 30.97
C ASP A 140 -35.15 -22.87 30.16
N ALA A 141 -34.54 -21.77 30.61
CA ALA A 141 -33.32 -21.22 30.02
C ALA A 141 -32.15 -22.22 30.11
N ASP A 142 -32.05 -22.95 31.22
CA ASP A 142 -31.01 -23.97 31.42
C ASP A 142 -31.18 -25.19 30.50
N GLU A 143 -32.40 -25.49 30.07
CA GLU A 143 -32.69 -26.54 29.09
C GLU A 143 -32.26 -26.08 27.69
N ALA A 144 -32.49 -24.81 27.36
CA ALA A 144 -32.03 -24.21 26.11
C ALA A 144 -30.49 -24.12 26.05
N LEU A 145 -29.84 -23.70 27.13
CA LEU A 145 -28.37 -23.60 27.17
C LEU A 145 -27.70 -24.98 27.03
N ARG A 146 -28.25 -26.01 27.69
CA ARG A 146 -27.77 -27.40 27.52
C ARG A 146 -27.99 -27.93 26.11
N PHE A 147 -29.10 -27.59 25.48
CA PHE A 147 -29.36 -28.00 24.09
C PHE A 147 -28.34 -27.42 23.10
N TYR A 148 -27.80 -26.23 23.37
CA TYR A 148 -26.78 -25.58 22.54
C TYR A 148 -25.35 -25.79 23.05
N ASP A 149 -25.10 -26.67 24.03
CA ASP A 149 -23.77 -26.94 24.59
C ASP A 149 -23.10 -25.63 25.09
N LEU A 150 -23.91 -24.81 25.79
CA LEU A 150 -23.54 -23.53 26.39
C LEU A 150 -23.61 -23.54 27.92
N ASP A 151 -23.85 -24.69 28.54
CA ASP A 151 -23.88 -24.87 29.98
C ASP A 151 -22.47 -24.74 30.59
N GLY A 152 -22.35 -23.97 31.68
CA GLY A 152 -21.06 -23.70 32.35
C GLY A 152 -20.14 -22.73 31.61
N THR A 153 -20.64 -22.05 30.58
CA THR A 153 -19.93 -20.96 29.89
C THR A 153 -20.23 -19.61 30.56
N SER A 154 -19.35 -18.63 30.38
CA SER A 154 -19.58 -17.27 30.92
C SER A 154 -19.25 -16.22 29.88
N VAL A 155 -19.98 -15.11 29.91
CA VAL A 155 -19.80 -13.98 28.98
C VAL A 155 -18.35 -13.50 28.97
N GLY A 156 -17.71 -13.39 30.14
CA GLY A 156 -16.31 -12.98 30.24
C GLY A 156 -15.33 -13.95 29.59
N ARG A 157 -15.59 -15.27 29.68
CA ARG A 157 -14.77 -16.29 29.00
C ARG A 157 -14.90 -16.19 27.49
N GLU A 158 -16.12 -16.03 26.99
CA GLU A 158 -16.38 -15.90 25.55
C GLU A 158 -15.79 -14.60 24.98
N TRP A 159 -15.85 -13.49 25.73
CA TRP A 159 -15.15 -12.25 25.39
C TRP A 159 -13.63 -12.43 25.34
N ALA A 160 -13.03 -13.14 26.30
CA ALA A 160 -11.61 -13.45 26.29
C ALA A 160 -11.20 -14.28 25.07
N LEU A 161 -12.03 -15.25 24.67
CA LEU A 161 -11.82 -16.03 23.44
C LEU A 161 -11.91 -15.16 22.18
N LEU A 162 -12.86 -14.22 22.12
CA LEU A 162 -12.95 -13.27 20.99
C LEU A 162 -11.72 -12.38 20.86
N VAL A 163 -11.22 -11.83 21.99
CA VAL A 163 -9.98 -11.04 22.02
C VAL A 163 -8.79 -11.89 21.58
N MET A 164 -8.69 -13.13 22.07
CA MET A 164 -7.63 -14.07 21.70
C MET A 164 -7.66 -14.35 20.19
N TRP A 165 -8.83 -14.62 19.61
CA TRP A 165 -8.97 -14.83 18.16
C TRP A 165 -8.57 -13.60 17.34
N ALA A 166 -8.98 -12.41 17.76
CA ALA A 166 -8.58 -11.17 17.10
C ALA A 166 -7.05 -11.01 17.09
N LEU A 167 -6.38 -11.29 18.22
CA LEU A 167 -4.92 -11.24 18.32
C LEU A 167 -4.24 -12.31 17.46
N VAL A 168 -4.72 -13.56 17.51
CA VAL A 168 -4.17 -14.68 16.72
C VAL A 168 -4.24 -14.38 15.23
N PHE A 169 -5.39 -13.90 14.73
CA PHE A 169 -5.53 -13.54 13.33
C PHE A 169 -4.65 -12.34 12.96
N ARG A 170 -4.52 -11.32 13.80
CA ARG A 170 -3.60 -10.19 13.55
C ARG A 170 -2.15 -10.63 13.45
N VAL A 171 -1.70 -11.50 14.37
CA VAL A 171 -0.35 -12.06 14.34
C VAL A 171 -0.16 -12.91 13.09
N ALA A 172 -1.11 -13.78 12.75
CA ALA A 172 -1.06 -14.60 11.55
C ALA A 172 -0.98 -13.74 10.27
N ALA A 173 -1.74 -12.64 10.19
CA ALA A 173 -1.67 -11.69 9.08
C ALA A 173 -0.30 -11.00 9.01
N GLY A 174 0.25 -10.57 10.16
CA GLY A 174 1.60 -9.99 10.23
C GLY A 174 2.70 -10.96 9.79
N VAL A 175 2.60 -12.22 10.20
CA VAL A 175 3.50 -13.30 9.75
C VAL A 175 3.33 -13.55 8.26
N SER A 176 2.09 -13.65 7.75
CA SER A 176 1.81 -13.83 6.32
C SER A 176 2.44 -12.71 5.48
N LEU A 177 2.27 -11.46 5.91
CA LEU A 177 2.80 -10.28 5.24
C LEU A 177 4.34 -10.21 5.22
N THR A 178 4.99 -10.73 6.27
CA THR A 178 6.45 -10.77 6.35
C THR A 178 7.02 -11.99 5.62
N ALA A 179 6.40 -13.15 5.75
CA ALA A 179 6.84 -14.42 5.17
C ALA A 179 6.62 -14.51 3.65
N MET A 180 5.53 -13.95 3.12
CA MET A 180 5.23 -13.98 1.69
C MET A 180 5.94 -12.86 0.90
N GLY A 181 6.86 -12.12 1.53
CA GLY A 181 7.59 -11.03 0.91
C GLY A 181 6.67 -9.91 0.46
N TRP A 182 6.43 -8.94 1.34
CA TRP A 182 5.62 -7.73 1.09
C TRP A 182 5.88 -7.08 -0.29
N ASP A 183 7.14 -7.13 -0.77
CA ASP A 183 7.56 -6.59 -2.07
C ASP A 183 7.00 -7.35 -3.29
N GLN A 184 6.75 -8.65 -3.21
CA GLN A 184 6.31 -9.44 -4.36
C GLN A 184 4.86 -9.20 -4.76
N ARG A 185 3.98 -8.80 -3.82
CA ARG A 185 2.55 -8.62 -4.11
C ARG A 185 2.24 -7.37 -4.91
N VAL A 186 2.92 -6.26 -4.61
CA VAL A 186 2.76 -5.01 -5.36
C VAL A 186 3.29 -5.18 -6.78
N SER A 187 4.41 -5.88 -6.97
CA SER A 187 4.91 -6.23 -8.31
C SER A 187 3.98 -7.18 -9.05
N TYR A 188 3.29 -8.11 -8.36
CA TYR A 188 2.34 -9.04 -8.99
C TYR A 188 1.05 -8.36 -9.44
N ASP A 189 0.53 -7.38 -8.67
CA ASP A 189 -0.60 -6.56 -9.09
C ASP A 189 -0.26 -5.73 -10.33
N VAL A 190 0.97 -5.19 -10.44
CA VAL A 190 1.47 -4.54 -11.66
C VAL A 190 1.53 -5.53 -12.84
N VAL A 191 1.88 -6.80 -12.60
CA VAL A 191 1.87 -7.86 -13.62
C VAL A 191 0.45 -8.28 -14.02
N GLN A 192 -0.54 -8.28 -13.12
CA GLN A 192 -1.94 -8.49 -13.49
C GLN A 192 -2.52 -7.32 -14.28
N HIS A 193 -2.11 -6.08 -13.98
CA HIS A 193 -2.47 -4.91 -14.79
C HIS A 193 -1.83 -4.92 -16.20
N ARG A 194 -0.81 -5.75 -16.47
CA ARG A 194 -0.39 -6.05 -17.85
C ARG A 194 -1.46 -6.82 -18.65
N ARG A 195 -2.43 -7.46 -17.99
CA ARG A 195 -3.46 -8.32 -18.60
C ARG A 195 -4.87 -7.75 -18.55
N ALA A 196 -5.08 -6.58 -17.92
CA ALA A 196 -6.37 -5.92 -18.00
C ALA A 196 -6.62 -5.50 -19.47
N PRO A 197 -7.76 -5.87 -20.08
CA PRO A 197 -8.07 -5.45 -21.44
C PRO A 197 -8.13 -3.93 -21.46
N ALA A 198 -7.50 -3.33 -22.48
CA ALA A 198 -7.58 -1.91 -22.77
C ALA A 198 -9.05 -1.47 -22.68
N ILE A 199 -9.37 -0.62 -21.70
CA ILE A 199 -10.66 0.06 -21.67
C ILE A 199 -10.68 0.89 -22.95
N ALA A 200 -11.62 0.56 -23.84
CA ALA A 200 -11.76 1.20 -25.13
C ALA A 200 -11.82 2.72 -24.95
N GLU A 201 -10.82 3.41 -25.49
CA GLU A 201 -10.81 4.87 -25.59
C GLU A 201 -12.06 5.30 -26.35
N HIS A 202 -12.92 6.06 -25.67
CA HIS A 202 -14.05 6.72 -26.30
C HIS A 202 -13.53 8.02 -26.92
N ASP A 203 -13.32 7.97 -28.23
CA ASP A 203 -12.85 9.07 -29.06
C ASP A 203 -13.95 10.14 -29.19
N ASN A 204 -13.86 11.20 -28.38
CA ASN A 204 -14.61 12.45 -28.55
C ASN A 204 -13.65 13.53 -29.08
N GLY A 205 -13.25 13.38 -30.34
CA GLY A 205 -12.07 13.98 -30.94
C GLY A 205 -12.06 15.49 -31.28
N ASP A 206 -13.03 16.32 -30.90
CA ASP A 206 -13.02 17.75 -31.30
C ASP A 206 -13.08 18.78 -30.15
N ASP A 207 -13.76 18.48 -29.04
CA ASP A 207 -13.85 19.42 -27.90
C ASP A 207 -12.63 19.34 -26.96
N ASP A 208 -12.01 18.17 -26.85
CA ASP A 208 -10.83 17.96 -26.00
C ASP A 208 -9.57 18.56 -26.61
N ALA A 209 -9.43 18.58 -27.94
CA ALA A 209 -8.29 19.20 -28.62
C ALA A 209 -8.22 20.71 -28.39
N GLN A 210 -9.37 21.39 -28.34
CA GLN A 210 -9.45 22.84 -28.07
C GLN A 210 -9.21 23.18 -26.59
N ARG A 211 -9.68 22.32 -25.66
CA ARG A 211 -9.37 22.45 -24.23
C ARG A 211 -7.90 22.20 -23.95
N GLU A 212 -7.31 21.22 -24.62
CA GLU A 212 -5.89 20.92 -24.51
C GLU A 212 -5.04 22.05 -25.11
N MET A 213 -5.46 22.69 -26.22
CA MET A 213 -4.79 23.86 -26.79
C MET A 213 -4.81 25.07 -25.84
N LYS A 214 -5.97 25.36 -25.23
CA LYS A 214 -6.07 26.45 -24.24
C LYS A 214 -5.27 26.16 -22.97
N ALA A 215 -5.22 24.91 -22.52
CA ALA A 215 -4.35 24.48 -21.42
C ALA A 215 -2.85 24.57 -21.79
N LYS A 216 -2.48 24.27 -23.05
CA LYS A 216 -1.12 24.39 -23.59
C LYS A 216 -0.65 25.85 -23.68
N GLU A 217 -1.52 26.79 -24.04
CA GLU A 217 -1.23 28.24 -24.03
C GLU A 217 -1.14 28.79 -22.60
N ALA A 218 -2.04 28.38 -21.70
CA ALA A 218 -1.97 28.74 -20.29
C ALA A 218 -0.68 28.22 -19.62
N PHE A 219 -0.21 27.02 -20.01
CA PHE A 219 1.04 26.43 -19.54
C PHE A 219 2.28 27.25 -19.98
N ALA A 220 2.34 27.67 -21.24
CA ALA A 220 3.45 28.50 -21.73
C ALA A 220 3.52 29.87 -21.03
N VAL A 221 2.35 30.43 -20.66
CA VAL A 221 2.27 31.71 -19.92
C VAL A 221 2.62 31.53 -18.44
N ALA A 222 2.18 30.43 -17.80
CA ALA A 222 2.46 30.14 -16.39
C ALA A 222 3.95 29.93 -16.10
N VAL A 223 4.69 29.27 -17.01
CA VAL A 223 6.16 29.07 -16.91
C VAL A 223 6.90 30.42 -16.86
N THR A 224 6.30 31.51 -17.35
CA THR A 224 6.93 32.83 -17.39
C THR A 224 6.57 33.73 -16.19
N ALA A 225 5.57 33.37 -15.37
CA ALA A 225 4.93 34.32 -14.44
C ALA A 225 5.02 34.03 -12.93
N SER A 226 5.51 32.87 -12.46
CA SER A 226 5.51 32.58 -11.02
C SER A 226 6.82 33.02 -10.31
N ARG A 227 6.82 34.25 -9.77
CA ARG A 227 7.92 34.83 -8.94
C ARG A 227 7.76 34.63 -7.43
N ARG A 228 6.93 33.67 -7.00
CA ARG A 228 6.90 33.18 -5.62
C ARG A 228 6.92 31.65 -5.61
N ALA A 229 7.97 31.07 -6.20
CA ALA A 229 8.23 29.65 -6.06
C ALA A 229 8.52 29.38 -4.58
N VAL A 230 7.67 28.58 -3.93
CA VAL A 230 8.04 27.93 -2.66
C VAL A 230 9.34 27.19 -2.93
N ALA A 231 10.39 27.52 -2.20
CA ALA A 231 11.69 26.94 -2.44
C ALA A 231 11.60 25.43 -2.25
N TYR A 232 11.82 24.68 -3.33
CA TYR A 232 12.04 23.24 -3.25
C TYR A 232 13.39 23.03 -2.56
N ASN A 233 13.38 22.94 -1.24
CA ASN A 233 14.58 22.80 -0.43
C ASN A 233 14.65 21.36 0.11
N PRO A 234 15.14 20.39 -0.70
CA PRO A 234 15.34 19.04 -0.21
C PRO A 234 16.43 19.07 0.85
N GLU A 235 16.20 18.46 2.00
CA GLU A 235 17.24 18.25 3.00
C GLU A 235 17.66 16.78 2.96
N PRO A 236 18.93 16.46 2.64
CA PRO A 236 20.03 17.34 2.25
C PRO A 236 19.99 17.78 0.77
N ALA A 237 20.33 19.04 0.47
CA ALA A 237 20.28 19.58 -0.89
C ALA A 237 21.51 19.22 -1.74
N ALA A 238 21.30 19.10 -3.06
CA ALA A 238 22.33 18.89 -4.08
C ALA A 238 23.25 17.68 -3.81
N MET A 239 22.71 16.47 -3.97
CA MET A 239 23.43 15.22 -3.75
C MET A 239 23.93 14.59 -5.06
N ASP A 240 25.23 14.36 -5.16
CA ASP A 240 25.84 13.51 -6.18
C ASP A 240 25.71 12.03 -5.77
N LEU A 241 25.45 11.17 -6.74
CA LEU A 241 25.32 9.73 -6.55
C LEU A 241 26.45 9.02 -7.28
N GLN A 242 27.25 8.23 -6.58
CA GLN A 242 28.22 7.32 -7.16
C GLN A 242 27.84 5.88 -6.82
N TRP A 243 28.01 4.97 -7.77
CA TRP A 243 27.69 3.57 -7.55
C TRP A 243 28.70 2.61 -8.18
N ARG A 244 28.77 1.42 -7.57
CA ARG A 244 29.29 0.19 -8.16
C ARG A 244 28.30 -0.92 -7.85
N VAL A 245 27.77 -1.58 -8.89
CA VAL A 245 26.71 -2.58 -8.73
C VAL A 245 27.07 -3.86 -9.46
N GLU A 246 27.06 -4.96 -8.72
CA GLU A 246 27.08 -6.31 -9.25
C GLU A 246 25.82 -7.07 -8.80
N PHE A 247 25.13 -7.70 -9.75
CA PHE A 247 23.91 -8.46 -9.45
C PHE A 247 23.94 -9.82 -10.14
N ARG A 248 23.88 -10.88 -9.33
CA ARG A 248 23.87 -12.28 -9.79
C ARG A 248 22.61 -12.98 -9.31
N VAL A 249 21.99 -13.74 -10.21
CA VAL A 249 20.80 -14.54 -9.94
C VAL A 249 21.10 -16.00 -10.25
N ARG A 250 20.76 -16.89 -9.33
CA ARG A 250 20.80 -18.33 -9.58
C ARG A 250 19.39 -18.85 -9.89
N PRO A 251 19.09 -19.24 -11.14
CA PRO A 251 17.79 -19.80 -11.49
C PRO A 251 17.69 -21.25 -11.01
N THR A 252 16.65 -21.58 -10.25
CA THR A 252 16.44 -22.93 -9.68
C THR A 252 15.64 -23.85 -10.60
N PHE A 253 14.89 -23.29 -11.56
CA PHE A 253 14.06 -24.05 -12.51
C PHE A 253 14.41 -23.71 -13.97
N GLY A 254 14.66 -24.73 -14.80
CA GLY A 254 14.97 -24.65 -16.24
C GLY A 254 16.30 -25.32 -16.62
N GLU A 255 16.45 -25.72 -17.89
CA GLU A 255 17.72 -26.26 -18.42
C GLU A 255 18.85 -25.21 -18.24
N GLY A 256 19.83 -25.54 -17.40
CA GLY A 256 20.97 -24.67 -17.03
C GLY A 256 21.05 -24.25 -15.55
N SER A 257 20.45 -25.03 -14.62
CA SER A 257 20.19 -24.69 -13.21
C SER A 257 21.39 -24.53 -12.28
N ASP A 258 22.62 -24.85 -12.70
CA ASP A 258 23.74 -24.93 -11.74
C ASP A 258 24.61 -23.67 -11.67
N ALA A 259 24.63 -22.84 -12.71
CA ALA A 259 25.52 -21.68 -12.79
C ALA A 259 24.79 -20.36 -12.48
N PRO A 260 25.33 -19.50 -11.57
CA PRO A 260 24.78 -18.17 -11.35
C PRO A 260 24.90 -17.34 -12.63
N ARG A 261 23.78 -16.75 -13.05
CA ARG A 261 23.74 -15.79 -14.16
C ARG A 261 23.94 -14.40 -13.61
N THR A 262 25.00 -13.73 -14.05
CA THR A 262 25.23 -12.32 -13.73
C THR A 262 24.35 -11.47 -14.65
N ILE A 263 23.51 -10.63 -14.06
CA ILE A 263 22.61 -9.71 -14.79
C ILE A 263 23.26 -8.33 -14.90
N LEU A 264 23.91 -7.86 -13.82
CA LEU A 264 24.68 -6.61 -13.82
C LEU A 264 26.14 -6.94 -13.56
N HIS A 265 27.00 -6.60 -14.52
CA HIS A 265 28.43 -6.91 -14.51
C HIS A 265 29.25 -5.71 -14.02
N ASP A 266 29.51 -5.64 -12.71
CA ASP A 266 30.34 -4.61 -12.06
C ASP A 266 30.15 -3.19 -12.64
N MET A 267 28.90 -2.75 -12.67
CA MET A 267 28.51 -1.51 -13.32
C MET A 267 28.88 -0.33 -12.43
N GLU A 268 29.80 0.50 -12.89
CA GLU A 268 30.23 1.73 -12.21
C GLU A 268 29.67 2.98 -12.87
N GLY A 269 29.35 4.00 -12.07
CA GLY A 269 28.95 5.29 -12.62
C GLY A 269 28.75 6.38 -11.57
N ARG A 270 28.51 7.60 -12.06
CA ARG A 270 28.24 8.78 -11.24
C ARG A 270 27.16 9.66 -11.88
N ALA A 271 26.25 10.17 -11.06
CA ALA A 271 25.24 11.16 -11.40
C ALA A 271 25.46 12.40 -10.53
N PHE A 272 25.28 13.58 -11.12
CA PHE A 272 25.59 14.86 -10.49
C PHE A 272 24.32 15.64 -10.17
N ALA A 273 24.35 16.37 -9.05
CA ALA A 273 23.30 17.31 -8.69
C ALA A 273 23.10 18.37 -9.77
N GLY A 274 21.85 18.73 -10.04
CA GLY A 274 21.52 19.71 -11.06
C GLY A 274 21.57 19.17 -12.50
N ARG A 275 21.85 17.88 -12.68
CA ARG A 275 21.95 17.24 -14.00
C ARG A 275 20.96 16.07 -14.13
N THR A 276 20.60 15.82 -15.39
CA THR A 276 19.86 14.62 -15.79
C THR A 276 20.81 13.56 -16.33
N LEU A 277 20.68 12.32 -15.88
CA LEU A 277 21.36 11.16 -16.43
C LEU A 277 20.35 10.21 -17.08
N ALA A 278 20.51 9.98 -18.38
CA ALA A 278 19.70 9.03 -19.14
C ALA A 278 20.43 7.69 -19.26
N ILE A 279 19.78 6.59 -18.86
CA ILE A 279 20.27 5.22 -19.03
C ILE A 279 19.55 4.62 -20.24
N MET A 280 20.28 4.39 -21.33
CA MET A 280 19.72 3.91 -22.61
C MET A 280 20.17 2.49 -22.92
N GLY A 281 19.32 1.73 -23.60
CA GLY A 281 19.64 0.37 -24.06
C GLY A 281 18.43 -0.45 -24.52
N GLY A 282 18.72 -1.56 -25.18
CA GLY A 282 17.73 -2.52 -25.66
C GLY A 282 16.87 -3.14 -24.55
N SER A 283 15.80 -3.83 -24.95
CA SER A 283 14.96 -4.58 -24.02
C SER A 283 15.76 -5.75 -23.46
N GLY A 284 15.66 -6.01 -22.15
CA GLY A 284 16.44 -7.06 -21.48
C GLY A 284 17.90 -6.69 -21.14
N ALA A 285 18.37 -5.48 -21.47
CA ALA A 285 19.73 -5.03 -21.13
C ALA A 285 19.97 -4.76 -19.61
N GLY A 286 18.96 -4.94 -18.76
CA GLY A 286 19.08 -4.74 -17.31
C GLY A 286 18.88 -3.30 -16.82
N LYS A 287 18.31 -2.40 -17.62
CA LYS A 287 18.08 -0.98 -17.26
C LYS A 287 17.24 -0.81 -15.99
N SER A 288 16.04 -1.42 -15.96
CA SER A 288 15.15 -1.38 -14.80
C SER A 288 15.79 -2.07 -13.60
N THR A 289 16.50 -3.19 -13.82
CA THR A 289 17.25 -3.89 -12.77
C THR A 289 18.34 -3.03 -12.14
N LEU A 290 19.07 -2.24 -12.94
CA LEU A 290 20.05 -1.28 -12.43
C LEU A 290 19.35 -0.20 -11.61
N LEU A 291 18.25 0.39 -12.10
CA LEU A 291 17.53 1.44 -11.35
C LEU A 291 16.92 0.92 -10.04
N GLU A 292 16.41 -0.32 -10.04
CA GLU A 292 15.92 -1.01 -8.83
C GLU A 292 17.06 -1.33 -7.85
N ALA A 293 18.23 -1.73 -8.36
CA ALA A 293 19.42 -1.93 -7.54
C ALA A 293 19.88 -0.63 -6.86
N LEU A 294 19.99 0.45 -7.63
CA LEU A 294 20.40 1.77 -7.14
C LEU A 294 19.40 2.38 -6.17
N SER A 295 18.11 2.08 -6.30
CA SER A 295 17.07 2.52 -5.37
C SER A 295 16.92 1.60 -4.14
N LEU A 296 17.76 0.56 -4.03
CA LEU A 296 17.71 -0.46 -2.97
C LEU A 296 16.31 -1.11 -2.87
N ARG A 297 15.70 -1.38 -4.02
CA ARG A 297 14.36 -1.98 -4.17
C ARG A 297 14.39 -3.37 -4.80
N LEU A 298 15.57 -3.95 -4.99
CA LEU A 298 15.65 -5.35 -5.41
C LEU A 298 14.96 -6.24 -4.37
N PRO A 299 14.07 -7.16 -4.79
CA PRO A 299 13.32 -7.98 -3.86
C PRO A 299 14.29 -8.84 -3.05
N PRO A 300 14.11 -8.92 -1.72
CA PRO A 300 14.94 -9.78 -0.88
C PRO A 300 14.81 -11.25 -1.32
N PRO A 301 15.83 -12.09 -1.02
CA PRO A 301 15.72 -13.52 -1.22
C PRO A 301 14.58 -14.07 -0.35
N ASN A 302 13.56 -14.68 -0.96
CA ASN A 302 12.42 -15.27 -0.25
C ASN A 302 12.59 -16.78 -0.12
N VAL A 303 12.09 -17.35 0.98
CA VAL A 303 12.02 -18.81 1.22
C VAL A 303 11.17 -19.53 0.16
N PHE A 304 10.17 -18.85 -0.41
CA PHE A 304 9.24 -19.43 -1.38
C PHE A 304 9.62 -19.17 -2.85
N THR A 305 10.48 -18.19 -3.13
CA THR A 305 11.14 -18.07 -4.44
C THR A 305 12.59 -18.46 -4.25
N GLU A 306 12.84 -19.75 -4.37
CA GLU A 306 14.08 -20.51 -4.20
C GLU A 306 15.29 -20.03 -5.04
N THR A 307 15.29 -18.80 -5.58
CA THR A 307 16.44 -18.19 -6.25
C THR A 307 17.36 -17.54 -5.23
N GLN A 308 18.54 -18.13 -5.02
CA GLN A 308 19.65 -17.47 -4.33
C GLN A 308 20.11 -16.27 -5.18
N ARG A 309 20.16 -15.08 -4.58
CA ARG A 309 20.55 -13.82 -5.24
C ARG A 309 21.71 -13.22 -4.49
N ASP A 310 22.83 -13.03 -5.18
CA ASP A 310 24.00 -12.34 -4.64
C ASP A 310 24.01 -10.93 -5.24
N THR A 311 23.81 -9.93 -4.38
CA THR A 311 23.75 -8.51 -4.78
C THR A 311 24.83 -7.76 -4.02
N CYS A 312 25.77 -7.16 -4.73
CA CYS A 312 26.75 -6.24 -4.17
C CYS A 312 26.45 -4.84 -4.73
N VAL A 313 25.96 -3.95 -3.88
CA VAL A 313 25.64 -2.56 -4.24
C VAL A 313 26.43 -1.66 -3.30
N ASP A 314 27.50 -1.06 -3.81
CA ASP A 314 28.21 0.05 -3.15
C ASP A 314 27.61 1.35 -3.68
N LEU A 315 26.80 2.01 -2.85
CA LEU A 315 26.21 3.32 -3.13
C LEU A 315 26.87 4.36 -2.23
N ARG A 316 27.37 5.41 -2.85
CA ARG A 316 27.97 6.55 -2.16
C ARG A 316 27.23 7.82 -2.55
N VAL A 317 26.67 8.49 -1.56
CA VAL A 317 25.98 9.76 -1.74
C VAL A 317 26.87 10.85 -1.16
N HIS A 318 27.13 11.89 -1.96
CA HIS A 318 28.00 12.99 -1.56
C HIS A 318 27.28 14.32 -1.79
N ARG A 319 27.50 15.30 -0.92
CA ARG A 319 27.06 16.67 -1.22
C ARG A 319 27.90 17.22 -2.37
N ALA A 320 27.24 17.76 -3.39
CA ALA A 320 27.90 18.39 -4.52
C ALA A 320 28.78 19.55 -4.04
N THR A 321 30.08 19.47 -4.31
CA THR A 321 31.01 20.59 -4.12
C THR A 321 30.86 21.54 -5.30
N GLU A 322 30.75 22.85 -5.03
CA GLU A 322 30.73 23.85 -6.09
C GLU A 322 31.96 23.68 -7.00
N PRO A 323 31.80 23.78 -8.34
CA PRO A 323 32.95 23.70 -9.23
C PRO A 323 33.84 24.91 -8.97
N SER A 324 35.03 24.67 -8.44
CA SER A 324 36.07 25.70 -8.33
C SER A 324 36.46 26.13 -9.75
N GLU A 325 36.28 27.41 -10.07
CA GLU A 325 36.67 28.04 -11.34
C GLU A 325 38.20 28.10 -11.56
N ASN A 326 39.01 27.51 -10.68
CA ASN A 326 40.46 27.55 -10.82
C ASN A 326 40.95 26.32 -11.57
N ASN A 327 41.22 26.52 -12.87
CA ASN A 327 42.22 25.76 -13.61
C ASN A 327 43.52 25.78 -12.80
N ASN A 328 43.86 24.67 -12.14
CA ASN A 328 45.20 24.10 -11.96
C ASN A 328 45.12 22.97 -10.92
N ASP A 329 45.29 21.73 -11.39
CA ASP A 329 45.93 20.56 -10.77
C ASP A 329 45.79 20.22 -9.27
N ASP A 330 44.86 20.81 -8.52
CA ASP A 330 44.53 20.34 -7.17
C ASP A 330 43.36 19.36 -7.23
N LEU A 331 43.70 18.07 -7.09
CA LEU A 331 42.76 16.98 -6.84
C LEU A 331 41.76 17.41 -5.74
N PRO A 332 40.44 17.41 -6.01
CA PRO A 332 39.46 17.97 -5.08
C PRO A 332 39.55 17.27 -3.71
N LYS A 333 39.63 18.08 -2.64
CA LYS A 333 39.58 17.64 -1.23
C LYS A 333 38.50 16.59 -1.07
N ALA A 334 38.89 15.44 -0.51
CA ALA A 334 38.09 14.23 -0.43
C ALA A 334 36.61 14.53 -0.12
N PRO A 335 35.66 14.07 -0.96
CA PRO A 335 34.25 14.30 -0.74
C PRO A 335 33.85 13.71 0.61
N VAL A 336 33.11 14.48 1.42
CA VAL A 336 32.51 13.99 2.68
C VAL A 336 31.72 12.73 2.34
N THR A 337 32.26 11.61 2.77
CA THR A 337 31.77 10.27 2.44
C THR A 337 30.66 9.96 3.42
N VAL A 338 29.42 10.18 3.01
CA VAL A 338 28.28 9.63 3.72
C VAL A 338 28.11 8.21 3.18
N SER A 339 28.81 7.25 3.78
CA SER A 339 28.73 5.83 3.44
C SER A 339 27.47 5.21 4.05
N ASP A 340 26.31 5.72 3.65
CA ASP A 340 25.02 5.30 4.18
C ASP A 340 24.57 4.04 3.43
N VAL A 341 25.00 2.87 3.89
CA VAL A 341 24.58 1.60 3.29
C VAL A 341 23.23 1.20 3.87
N GLY A 342 22.16 1.39 3.08
CA GLY A 342 20.84 0.83 3.38
C GLY A 342 19.69 1.85 3.44
N ALA A 343 18.93 1.82 4.54
CA ALA A 343 17.68 2.57 4.70
C ALA A 343 17.85 4.10 4.58
N GLU A 344 19.02 4.62 4.97
CA GLU A 344 19.38 6.03 4.89
C GLU A 344 19.54 6.50 3.44
N ALA A 345 20.27 5.76 2.58
CA ALA A 345 20.32 6.07 1.15
C ALA A 345 18.94 5.95 0.47
N ARG A 346 18.11 4.97 0.86
CA ARG A 346 16.71 4.86 0.39
C ARG A 346 15.85 6.04 0.82
N ALA A 347 16.20 6.72 1.92
CA ALA A 347 15.54 7.94 2.36
C ALA A 347 15.87 9.15 1.45
N LEU A 348 16.93 9.09 0.66
CA LEU A 348 17.36 10.18 -0.23
C LEU A 348 16.80 10.05 -1.67
N ILE A 349 16.25 8.89 -2.03
CA ILE A 349 15.86 8.56 -3.42
C ILE A 349 14.35 8.49 -3.58
N ALA A 350 13.76 9.38 -4.38
CA ALA A 350 12.38 9.26 -4.88
C ALA A 350 12.39 8.37 -6.13
N PHE A 351 11.41 7.47 -6.25
CA PHE A 351 11.35 6.51 -7.35
C PHE A 351 9.97 6.49 -7.99
N VAL A 352 9.94 6.69 -9.30
CA VAL A 352 8.74 6.61 -10.13
C VAL A 352 8.79 5.31 -10.93
N HIS A 353 7.82 4.44 -10.71
CA HIS A 353 7.67 3.19 -11.45
C HIS A 353 7.14 3.44 -12.87
N GLN A 354 7.44 2.54 -13.80
CA GLN A 354 6.92 2.57 -15.17
C GLN A 354 5.39 2.65 -15.21
N PHE A 355 4.72 1.82 -14.39
CA PHE A 355 3.27 1.86 -14.22
C PHE A 355 2.96 2.47 -12.85
N THR A 356 2.30 3.62 -12.86
CA THR A 356 1.89 4.33 -11.65
C THR A 356 0.45 4.00 -11.33
N ALA A 357 0.25 3.23 -10.27
CA ALA A 357 -1.07 3.03 -9.67
C ALA A 357 -1.28 4.13 -8.61
N PHE A 358 -2.37 4.87 -8.74
CA PHE A 358 -2.83 5.83 -7.74
C PHE A 358 -3.92 5.19 -6.89
N ILE A 359 -4.16 5.74 -5.71
CA ILE A 359 -5.26 5.28 -4.85
C ILE A 359 -6.57 5.71 -5.51
N ASP A 360 -7.45 4.74 -5.77
CA ASP A 360 -8.75 5.00 -6.37
C ASP A 360 -9.57 5.96 -5.50
N GLY A 361 -10.22 6.93 -6.15
CA GLY A 361 -11.05 7.94 -5.49
C GLY A 361 -10.31 9.19 -5.01
N LEU A 362 -8.97 9.20 -4.98
CA LEU A 362 -8.21 10.42 -4.70
C LEU A 362 -8.12 11.32 -5.94
N SER A 363 -8.34 12.62 -5.71
CA SER A 363 -8.04 13.67 -6.69
C SER A 363 -6.54 13.83 -6.92
N THR A 364 -6.17 14.43 -8.05
CA THR A 364 -4.78 14.79 -8.38
C THR A 364 -4.09 15.53 -7.24
N ARG A 365 -4.79 16.49 -6.61
CA ARG A 365 -4.32 17.25 -5.46
C ARG A 365 -4.08 16.36 -4.25
N GLU A 366 -5.07 15.57 -3.86
CA GLU A 366 -4.96 14.68 -2.70
C GLU A 366 -3.83 13.66 -2.85
N VAL A 367 -3.55 13.18 -4.07
CA VAL A 367 -2.39 12.30 -4.34
C VAL A 367 -1.08 13.00 -4.00
N VAL A 368 -0.91 14.26 -4.40
CA VAL A 368 0.33 15.03 -4.12
C VAL A 368 0.39 15.42 -2.64
N GLU A 369 -0.73 15.79 -2.01
CA GLU A 369 -0.81 16.06 -0.57
C GLU A 369 -0.46 14.82 0.26
N TYR A 370 -0.98 13.65 -0.13
CA TYR A 370 -0.65 12.39 0.50
C TYR A 370 0.84 12.07 0.39
N ALA A 371 1.46 12.35 -0.77
CA ALA A 371 2.90 12.21 -0.94
C ALA A 371 3.71 13.21 -0.10
N ALA A 372 3.26 14.48 -0.04
CA ALA A 372 3.87 15.54 0.75
C ALA A 372 3.83 15.25 2.26
N ALA A 373 2.79 14.57 2.75
CA ALA A 373 2.68 14.15 4.15
C ALA A 373 3.83 13.23 4.59
N PHE A 374 4.51 12.56 3.65
CA PHE A 374 5.70 11.75 3.94
C PHE A 374 7.02 12.54 3.98
N ALA A 375 7.03 13.78 3.52
CA ALA A 375 8.14 14.70 3.75
C ALA A 375 8.02 15.22 5.19
N ALA A 376 8.89 14.76 6.09
CA ALA A 376 8.81 14.96 7.54
C ALA A 376 8.99 16.42 8.02
N ALA A 377 8.82 17.42 7.16
CA ALA A 377 9.10 18.82 7.49
C ALA A 377 8.16 19.78 6.75
N GLY A 378 7.41 20.57 7.52
CA GLY A 378 6.64 21.72 7.04
C GLY A 378 5.36 21.96 7.85
N ASP A 379 5.00 23.23 8.03
CA ASP A 379 3.64 23.59 8.47
C ASP A 379 2.63 23.18 7.39
N ALA A 380 1.38 22.91 7.77
CA ALA A 380 0.31 22.53 6.83
C ALA A 380 0.13 23.59 5.72
N THR A 381 0.38 24.85 6.05
CA THR A 381 0.37 25.97 5.10
C THR A 381 1.49 25.84 4.05
N GLU A 382 2.68 25.46 4.48
CA GLU A 382 3.84 25.28 3.59
C GLU A 382 3.65 24.05 2.68
N GLN A 383 3.09 22.98 3.21
CA GLN A 383 2.76 21.78 2.43
C GLN A 383 1.73 22.08 1.34
N ARG A 384 0.65 22.81 1.65
CA ARG A 384 -0.34 23.23 0.64
C ARG A 384 0.28 24.11 -0.43
N ALA A 385 1.08 25.10 -0.04
CA ALA A 385 1.75 25.97 -0.99
C ALA A 385 2.75 25.22 -1.89
N LEU A 386 3.45 24.21 -1.35
CA LEU A 386 4.28 23.29 -2.12
C LEU A 386 3.44 22.51 -3.14
N VAL A 387 2.34 21.90 -2.71
CA VAL A 387 1.44 21.12 -3.58
C VAL A 387 0.94 21.97 -4.73
N ASP A 388 0.42 23.17 -4.45
CA ASP A 388 -0.06 24.10 -5.47
C ASP A 388 1.05 24.46 -6.46
N SER A 389 2.26 24.76 -5.97
CA SER A 389 3.40 25.08 -6.84
C SER A 389 3.82 23.91 -7.74
N LEU A 390 3.78 22.68 -7.23
CA LEU A 390 4.12 21.48 -8.01
C LEU A 390 3.07 21.17 -9.08
N LEU A 391 1.78 21.34 -8.75
CA LEU A 391 0.70 21.18 -9.72
C LEU A 391 0.79 22.24 -10.82
N GLU A 392 1.16 23.47 -10.48
CA GLU A 392 1.38 24.55 -11.46
C GLU A 392 2.59 24.27 -12.36
N GLU A 393 3.75 23.97 -11.78
CA GLU A 393 4.99 23.68 -12.54
C GLU A 393 4.83 22.49 -13.50
N LEU A 394 4.02 21.49 -13.13
CA LEU A 394 3.79 20.29 -13.95
C LEU A 394 2.58 20.44 -14.88
N GLY A 395 1.88 21.57 -14.87
CA GLY A 395 0.74 21.84 -15.72
C GLY A 395 -0.47 20.95 -15.41
N LEU A 396 -0.73 20.71 -14.13
CA LEU A 396 -1.83 19.91 -13.60
C LEU A 396 -2.87 20.72 -12.82
N SER A 397 -2.71 22.05 -12.71
CA SER A 397 -3.63 22.91 -11.95
C SER A 397 -5.07 22.84 -12.44
N HIS A 398 -5.31 22.66 -13.75
CA HIS A 398 -6.67 22.53 -14.31
C HIS A 398 -7.35 21.21 -13.95
N ALA A 399 -6.58 20.20 -13.53
CA ALA A 399 -7.05 18.86 -13.18
C ALA A 399 -6.82 18.54 -11.69
N ALA A 400 -6.56 19.56 -10.86
CA ALA A 400 -6.22 19.39 -9.44
C ALA A 400 -7.30 18.60 -8.68
N ASP A 401 -8.57 18.90 -8.92
CA ASP A 401 -9.71 18.26 -8.22
C ASP A 401 -10.31 17.08 -9.02
N VAL A 402 -9.67 16.69 -10.12
CA VAL A 402 -10.09 15.54 -10.93
C VAL A 402 -9.54 14.25 -10.32
N PRO A 403 -10.33 13.18 -10.20
CA PRO A 403 -9.82 11.86 -9.79
C PRO A 403 -8.64 11.41 -10.64
N ALA A 404 -7.57 10.93 -9.99
CA ALA A 404 -6.33 10.53 -10.68
C ALA A 404 -6.53 9.40 -11.73
N THR A 405 -7.60 8.61 -11.56
CA THR A 405 -8.01 7.54 -12.49
C THR A 405 -8.55 8.06 -13.83
N LEU A 406 -9.05 9.31 -13.87
CA LEU A 406 -9.62 9.93 -15.08
C LEU A 406 -8.58 10.74 -15.87
N LEU A 407 -7.34 10.83 -15.39
CA LEU A 407 -6.27 11.56 -16.07
C LEU A 407 -5.76 10.81 -17.31
N SER A 408 -5.37 11.58 -18.33
CA SER A 408 -4.71 11.03 -19.52
C SER A 408 -3.38 10.36 -19.17
N GLY A 409 -2.85 9.51 -20.06
CA GLY A 409 -1.56 8.83 -19.83
C GLY A 409 -0.41 9.80 -19.53
N SER A 410 -0.32 10.91 -20.28
CA SER A 410 0.69 11.95 -20.06
C SER A 410 0.48 12.72 -18.75
N GLN A 411 -0.76 13.04 -18.40
CA GLN A 411 -1.10 13.68 -17.12
C GLN A 411 -0.77 12.78 -15.93
N ARG A 412 -1.05 11.47 -16.02
CA ARG A 412 -0.70 10.49 -14.97
C ARG A 412 0.81 10.40 -14.75
N LYS A 413 1.62 10.44 -15.82
CA LYS A 413 3.09 10.48 -15.70
C LYS A 413 3.56 11.75 -15.00
N ARG A 414 3.00 12.91 -15.33
CA ARG A 414 3.31 14.17 -14.64
C ARG A 414 2.87 14.15 -13.17
N LEU A 415 1.71 13.59 -12.87
CA LEU A 415 1.23 13.43 -11.49
C LEU A 415 2.17 12.54 -10.68
N ALA A 416 2.71 11.48 -11.28
CA ALA A 416 3.69 10.62 -10.61
C ALA A 416 4.99 11.36 -10.29
N VAL A 417 5.45 12.24 -11.19
CA VAL A 417 6.57 13.14 -10.92
C VAL A 417 6.23 14.14 -9.82
N ALA A 418 5.02 14.71 -9.82
CA ALA A 418 4.53 15.63 -8.78
C ALA A 418 4.59 14.98 -7.40
N ALA A 419 4.03 13.78 -7.27
CA ALA A 419 4.02 13.01 -6.05
C ALA A 419 5.45 12.67 -5.59
N ALA A 420 6.33 12.26 -6.50
CA ALA A 420 7.72 11.97 -6.17
C ALA A 420 8.50 13.22 -5.71
N LEU A 421 8.25 14.37 -6.32
CA LEU A 421 8.87 15.63 -5.91
C LEU A 421 8.33 16.10 -4.56
N ALA A 422 7.03 15.95 -4.30
CA ALA A 422 6.40 16.35 -3.03
C ALA A 422 7.06 15.72 -1.80
N GLU A 423 7.72 14.56 -1.94
CA GLU A 423 8.51 13.93 -0.88
C GLU A 423 9.82 14.68 -0.52
N ARG A 424 10.15 15.79 -1.22
CA ARG A 424 11.33 16.66 -1.02
C ARG A 424 12.67 15.92 -0.96
N ARG A 425 12.89 14.96 -1.88
CA ARG A 425 14.11 14.15 -1.92
C ARG A 425 15.13 14.71 -2.92
N PRO A 426 16.45 14.61 -2.63
CA PRO A 426 17.48 15.17 -3.50
C PRO A 426 17.78 14.35 -4.76
N ILE A 427 17.35 13.08 -4.81
CA ILE A 427 17.56 12.19 -5.96
C ILE A 427 16.21 11.70 -6.46
N LEU A 428 15.94 11.85 -7.75
CA LEU A 428 14.74 11.38 -8.43
C LEU A 428 15.12 10.34 -9.49
N MET A 429 14.60 9.13 -9.37
CA MET A 429 14.78 8.03 -10.32
C MET A 429 13.45 7.70 -11.00
N LEU A 430 13.43 7.57 -12.33
CA LEU A 430 12.24 7.21 -13.10
C LEU A 430 12.50 6.03 -14.04
N ASP A 431 11.68 4.98 -13.95
CA ASP A 431 11.77 3.85 -14.88
C ASP A 431 10.85 4.07 -16.08
N GLU A 432 11.42 4.21 -17.27
CA GLU A 432 10.76 4.42 -18.55
C GLU A 432 9.63 5.48 -18.51
N PRO A 433 9.95 6.74 -18.15
CA PRO A 433 8.95 7.79 -18.00
C PRO A 433 8.26 8.17 -19.32
N THR A 434 8.89 7.88 -20.47
CA THR A 434 8.36 8.16 -21.81
C THR A 434 7.55 7.02 -22.41
N SER A 435 7.49 5.85 -21.74
CA SER A 435 6.77 4.69 -22.26
C SER A 435 5.27 4.95 -22.33
N GLY A 436 4.67 4.70 -23.49
CA GLY A 436 3.25 4.94 -23.79
C GLY A 436 2.88 6.39 -24.06
N LEU A 437 3.84 7.30 -24.22
CA LEU A 437 3.60 8.69 -24.61
C LEU A 437 3.87 8.92 -26.10
N ASP A 438 3.13 9.84 -26.72
CA ASP A 438 3.49 10.34 -28.05
C ASP A 438 4.83 11.12 -28.01
N PRO A 439 5.56 11.22 -29.14
CA PRO A 439 6.88 11.85 -29.18
C PRO A 439 6.92 13.27 -28.63
N ARG A 440 5.86 14.07 -28.84
CA ARG A 440 5.80 15.45 -28.36
C ARG A 440 5.62 15.50 -26.85
N SER A 441 4.71 14.69 -26.30
CA SER A 441 4.52 14.58 -24.84
C SER A 441 5.76 14.02 -24.14
N ALA A 442 6.45 13.06 -24.76
CA ALA A 442 7.71 12.52 -24.24
C ALA A 442 8.79 13.61 -24.17
N LEU A 443 8.97 14.38 -25.23
CA LEU A 443 9.93 15.49 -25.26
C LEU A 443 9.59 16.55 -24.21
N GLN A 444 8.31 16.93 -24.08
CA GLN A 444 7.87 17.86 -23.03
C GLN A 444 8.21 17.37 -21.63
N LEU A 445 7.98 16.09 -21.34
CA LEU A 445 8.31 15.51 -20.03
C LEU A 445 9.83 15.51 -19.78
N LEU A 446 10.64 15.16 -20.79
CA LEU A 446 12.10 15.17 -20.66
C LEU A 446 12.66 16.58 -20.46
N THR A 447 12.16 17.57 -21.19
CA THR A 447 12.53 18.98 -20.99
C THR A 447 12.15 19.44 -19.58
N LEU A 448 10.95 19.12 -19.12
CA LEU A 448 10.49 19.42 -17.77
C LEU A 448 11.41 18.80 -16.71
N LEU A 449 11.77 17.52 -16.85
CA LEU A 449 12.71 16.85 -15.94
C LEU A 449 14.10 17.50 -15.95
N HIS A 450 14.56 17.95 -17.12
CA HIS A 450 15.83 18.68 -17.24
C HIS A 450 15.81 20.02 -16.53
N ASP A 451 14.74 20.79 -16.71
CA ASP A 451 14.56 22.09 -16.06
C ASP A 451 14.39 21.94 -14.55
N LEU A 452 13.65 20.93 -14.09
CA LEU A 452 13.49 20.59 -12.69
C LEU A 452 14.84 20.23 -12.04
N ALA A 453 15.66 19.41 -12.69
CA ALA A 453 16.99 19.05 -12.20
C ALA A 453 17.81 20.33 -11.94
N ARG A 454 17.87 21.22 -12.93
CA ARG A 454 18.69 22.45 -12.86
C ARG A 454 18.16 23.47 -11.85
N THR A 455 16.87 23.76 -11.89
CA THR A 455 16.24 24.81 -11.06
C THR A 455 16.20 24.42 -9.59
N LYS A 456 15.89 23.15 -9.29
CA LYS A 456 15.80 22.64 -7.92
C LYS A 456 17.09 22.01 -7.40
N ARG A 457 18.15 21.98 -8.23
CA ARG A 457 19.47 21.36 -7.95
C ARG A 457 19.37 19.93 -7.42
N ILE A 458 18.47 19.12 -8.01
CA ILE A 458 18.32 17.70 -7.71
C ILE A 458 19.02 16.83 -8.76
N THR A 459 19.36 15.61 -8.38
CA THR A 459 19.88 14.60 -9.30
C THR A 459 18.71 13.84 -9.91
N VAL A 460 18.58 13.87 -11.24
CA VAL A 460 17.50 13.17 -11.95
C VAL A 460 18.10 12.06 -12.80
N MET A 461 17.62 10.83 -12.61
CA MET A 461 18.03 9.66 -13.38
C MET A 461 16.80 9.02 -14.00
N TYR A 462 16.87 8.65 -15.28
CA TYR A 462 15.79 7.91 -15.90
C TYR A 462 16.27 6.89 -16.93
N THR A 463 15.52 5.81 -17.09
CA THR A 463 15.77 4.82 -18.14
C THR A 463 14.99 5.18 -19.40
N LEU A 464 15.61 5.06 -20.56
CA LEU A 464 14.93 5.17 -21.85
C LEU A 464 15.12 3.89 -22.64
N HIS A 465 14.06 3.47 -23.31
CA HIS A 465 14.21 2.52 -24.39
C HIS A 465 14.73 3.28 -25.62
N GLN A 466 15.70 2.68 -26.31
CA GLN A 466 16.34 3.30 -27.47
C GLN A 466 15.25 3.62 -28.52
N PRO A 467 15.04 4.89 -28.90
CA PRO A 467 14.15 5.20 -30.01
C PRO A 467 14.87 4.84 -31.31
N GLY A 468 14.22 3.99 -32.10
CA GLY A 468 14.56 3.74 -33.50
C GLY A 468 13.85 4.68 -34.46
N ASP A 469 13.08 5.66 -33.99
CA ASP A 469 12.25 6.55 -34.82
C ASP A 469 12.39 8.03 -34.41
#